data_AF-E7FYA3-F1
#
_entry.id   AF-E7FYA3-F1
#
_cell.length_a   1.000
_cell.length_b   1.000
_cell.length_c   1.000
_cell.angle_alpha   90.00
_cell.angle_beta   90.00
_cell.angle_gamma   90.00
#
_symmetry.space_group_name_H-M   'P 1'
#
loop_
_entity.id
_entity.type
_entity.pdbx_description
1 polymer ?
#
loop_
_entity_poly.entity_id
_entity_poly.type
_entity_poly.pdbx_seq_one_letter_code
_entity_poly.pdbx_strand_id
1 'polypeptide(L)'
;MEQTMNTKQSSFTRFKLFFKQGDYKFLGIIIMVHVLLGTIHLFAYNSLHPLSKLLVNLPMIFQIIIVSLYGLVAYAIPGYLIVIAIKNKSRILKSVDFALIVLFMILFITFSGLYILSFFESSRVVWMIYSFVNPLMGTFIEKLMRIHWSSILWIVSTAVPSFGLLIGMYIRLKQEGVVE
;
A
#
# COMPACT_ATOMS: atom_id res chain seq x y z
N MET A 1 8.07 23.14 36.73
CA MET A 1 7.71 21.79 36.25
C MET A 1 6.43 21.93 35.45
N GLU A 2 6.55 22.18 34.14
CA GLU A 2 5.41 22.23 33.22
C GLU A 2 5.05 20.79 32.87
N GLN A 3 3.91 20.31 33.40
CA GLN A 3 3.32 19.06 32.95
C GLN A 3 2.79 19.27 31.53
N THR A 4 3.56 18.83 30.54
CA THR A 4 3.05 18.62 29.19
C THR A 4 2.01 17.50 29.25
N MET A 5 0.76 17.90 29.41
CA MET A 5 -0.42 17.05 29.29
C MET A 5 -0.48 16.54 27.84
N ASN A 6 0.23 15.44 27.58
CA ASN A 6 0.21 14.72 26.31
C ASN A 6 -1.13 13.99 26.22
N THR A 7 -2.19 14.75 25.92
CA THR A 7 -3.49 14.18 25.64
C THR A 7 -3.36 13.36 24.37
N LYS A 8 -3.35 12.03 24.53
CA LYS A 8 -3.49 11.05 23.46
C LYS A 8 -4.78 11.37 22.71
N GLN A 9 -4.67 12.22 21.69
CA GLN A 9 -5.80 12.62 20.86
C GLN A 9 -6.38 11.35 20.26
N SER A 10 -7.66 11.07 20.53
CA SER A 10 -8.30 9.84 20.05
C SER A 10 -8.26 9.80 18.51
N SER A 11 -8.20 8.59 17.94
CA SER A 11 -8.19 8.38 16.48
C SER A 11 -9.34 9.13 15.77
N PHE A 12 -10.50 9.21 16.43
CA PHE A 12 -11.67 9.95 15.95
C PHE A 12 -11.45 11.47 15.89
N THR A 13 -10.76 12.04 16.88
CA THR A 13 -10.42 13.47 16.88
C THR A 13 -9.40 13.80 15.78
N ARG A 14 -8.41 12.91 15.54
CA ARG A 14 -7.48 13.05 14.42
C ARG A 14 -8.18 12.96 13.07
N PHE A 15 -9.11 12.02 12.91
CA PHE A 15 -9.95 11.91 11.72
C PHE A 15 -10.71 13.23 11.46
N LYS A 16 -11.41 13.76 12.46
CA LYS A 16 -12.16 15.01 12.33
C LYS A 16 -11.26 16.21 11.98
N LEU A 17 -10.06 16.28 12.56
CA LEU A 17 -9.08 17.33 12.26
C LEU A 17 -8.52 17.21 10.84
N PHE A 18 -8.22 16.00 10.37
CA PHE A 18 -7.73 15.73 9.01
C PHE A 18 -8.69 16.26 7.93
N PHE A 19 -9.99 15.99 8.09
CA PHE A 19 -11.00 16.53 7.16
C PHE A 19 -11.18 18.04 7.30
N LYS A 20 -11.14 18.57 8.54
CA LYS A 20 -11.28 20.01 8.79
C LYS A 20 -10.11 20.85 8.25
N GLN A 21 -8.88 20.30 8.25
CA GLN A 21 -7.66 20.98 7.78
C GLN A 21 -7.45 20.85 6.26
N GLY A 22 -8.33 20.15 5.56
CA GLY A 22 -8.24 19.97 4.11
C GLY A 22 -7.21 18.95 3.66
N ASP A 23 -6.74 18.09 4.57
CA ASP A 23 -5.68 17.11 4.30
C ASP A 23 -6.20 15.88 3.53
N TYR A 24 -7.52 15.77 3.34
CA TYR A 24 -8.13 14.81 2.41
C TYR A 24 -7.60 14.94 0.99
N LYS A 25 -7.10 16.12 0.59
CA LYS A 25 -6.42 16.31 -0.70
C LYS A 25 -5.14 15.49 -0.79
N PHE A 26 -4.39 15.38 0.31
CA PHE A 26 -3.18 14.57 0.36
C PHE A 26 -3.50 13.07 0.31
N LEU A 27 -4.54 12.62 1.03
CA LEU A 27 -5.06 11.26 0.86
C LEU A 27 -5.47 10.99 -0.59
N GLY A 28 -6.14 11.94 -1.24
CA GLY A 28 -6.47 11.85 -2.66
C GLY A 28 -5.25 11.66 -3.56
N ILE A 29 -4.14 12.37 -3.30
CA ILE A 29 -2.88 12.18 -4.03
C ILE A 29 -2.33 10.77 -3.82
N ILE A 30 -2.32 10.27 -2.59
CA ILE A 30 -1.84 8.92 -2.25
C ILE A 30 -2.66 7.85 -2.98
N ILE A 31 -3.99 7.96 -2.94
CA ILE A 31 -4.89 7.03 -3.63
C ILE A 31 -4.69 7.12 -5.15
N MET A 32 -4.60 8.34 -5.71
CA MET A 32 -4.37 8.55 -7.13
C MET A 32 -3.05 7.92 -7.59
N VAL A 33 -1.97 8.12 -6.84
CA VAL A 33 -0.66 7.53 -7.12
C VAL A 33 -0.73 6.00 -7.07
N HIS A 34 -1.41 5.44 -6.07
CA HIS A 34 -1.62 3.99 -5.95
C HIS A 34 -2.37 3.43 -7.15
N VAL A 35 -3.48 4.06 -7.54
CA VAL A 35 -4.28 3.65 -8.70
C VAL A 35 -3.49 3.80 -10.00
N LEU A 36 -2.74 4.89 -10.18
CA LEU A 36 -1.97 5.15 -11.39
C LEU A 36 -0.82 4.17 -11.56
N LEU A 37 -0.04 3.93 -10.49
CA LEU A 37 1.02 2.91 -10.51
C LEU A 37 0.44 1.53 -10.79
N GLY A 38 -0.67 1.19 -10.13
CA GLY A 38 -1.36 -0.06 -10.35
C GLY A 38 -1.85 -0.23 -11.80
N THR A 39 -2.43 0.83 -12.37
CA THR A 39 -2.91 0.83 -13.76
C THR A 39 -1.76 0.67 -14.75
N ILE A 40 -0.66 1.40 -14.56
CA ILE A 40 0.57 1.22 -15.37
C ILE A 40 1.03 -0.23 -15.30
N HIS A 41 1.09 -0.82 -14.11
CA HIS A 41 1.54 -2.19 -13.95
C HIS A 41 0.59 -3.19 -14.62
N LEU A 42 -0.72 -2.97 -14.52
CA LEU A 42 -1.73 -3.83 -15.13
C LEU A 42 -1.63 -3.80 -16.66
N PHE A 43 -1.44 -2.63 -17.27
CA PHE A 43 -1.26 -2.49 -18.72
C PHE A 43 0.12 -2.95 -19.22
N ALA A 44 1.20 -2.55 -18.55
CA ALA A 44 2.57 -2.86 -18.96
C ALA A 44 2.87 -4.37 -18.91
N TYR A 45 2.23 -5.06 -17.96
CA TYR A 45 2.54 -6.46 -17.69
C TYR A 45 1.34 -7.36 -17.84
N ASN A 46 0.37 -7.01 -18.71
CA ASN A 46 -0.88 -7.71 -19.00
C ASN A 46 -0.84 -9.23 -18.66
N SER A 47 -1.03 -9.54 -17.39
CA SER A 47 -0.84 -10.86 -16.79
C SER A 47 0.48 -11.64 -17.08
N LEU A 48 1.56 -11.02 -17.55
CA LEU A 48 2.81 -11.67 -18.00
C LEU A 48 4.10 -11.02 -17.45
N HIS A 49 4.08 -10.47 -16.23
CA HIS A 49 5.34 -10.03 -15.61
C HIS A 49 6.34 -11.22 -15.54
N PRO A 50 7.58 -11.09 -16.06
CA PRO A 50 8.56 -12.19 -16.10
C PRO A 50 8.80 -12.83 -14.73
N LEU A 51 8.77 -12.01 -13.68
CA LEU A 51 8.86 -12.46 -12.29
C LEU A 51 7.81 -13.52 -11.93
N SER A 52 6.58 -13.45 -12.45
CA SER A 52 5.57 -14.48 -12.18
C SER A 52 6.00 -15.86 -12.67
N LYS A 53 6.71 -15.95 -13.81
CA LYS A 53 7.21 -17.23 -14.35
C LYS A 53 8.34 -17.80 -13.50
N LEU A 54 9.21 -16.93 -12.97
CA LEU A 54 10.32 -17.33 -12.10
C LEU A 54 9.82 -17.83 -10.73
N LEU A 55 8.74 -17.23 -10.22
CA LEU A 55 8.25 -17.48 -8.86
C LEU A 55 7.33 -18.70 -8.75
N VAL A 56 6.72 -19.17 -9.83
CA VAL A 56 5.64 -20.18 -9.79
C VAL A 56 6.05 -21.51 -9.12
N ASN A 57 7.34 -21.86 -9.21
CA ASN A 57 7.90 -23.10 -8.66
C ASN A 57 8.54 -22.91 -7.28
N LEU A 58 8.65 -21.67 -6.78
CA LEU A 58 9.22 -21.42 -5.47
C LEU A 58 8.17 -21.65 -4.37
N PRO A 59 8.59 -22.02 -3.14
CA PRO A 59 7.70 -22.02 -2.00
C PRO A 59 7.06 -20.65 -1.78
N MET A 60 5.78 -20.64 -1.39
CA MET A 60 4.95 -19.44 -1.31
C MET A 60 5.58 -18.34 -0.43
N ILE A 61 6.29 -18.69 0.64
CA ILE A 61 6.97 -17.70 1.49
C ILE A 61 8.02 -16.88 0.69
N PHE A 62 8.79 -17.53 -0.18
CA PHE A 62 9.75 -16.85 -1.04
C PHE A 62 9.05 -16.01 -2.10
N GLN A 63 7.94 -16.49 -2.66
CA GLN A 63 7.10 -15.71 -3.56
C GLN A 63 6.65 -14.40 -2.90
N ILE A 64 6.12 -14.48 -1.67
CA ILE A 64 5.66 -13.32 -0.91
C ILE A 64 6.80 -12.35 -0.64
N ILE A 65 7.96 -12.84 -0.17
CA ILE A 65 9.11 -11.98 0.12
C ILE A 65 9.59 -11.25 -1.14
N ILE A 66 9.80 -11.97 -2.24
CA ILE A 66 10.34 -11.39 -3.48
C ILE A 66 9.35 -10.38 -4.09
N VAL A 67 8.06 -10.72 -4.16
CA VAL A 67 7.03 -9.80 -4.67
C VAL A 67 6.89 -8.58 -3.76
N SER A 68 6.98 -8.76 -2.45
CA SER A 68 6.91 -7.64 -1.49
C SER A 68 8.11 -6.71 -1.65
N LEU A 69 9.33 -7.22 -1.80
CA LEU A 69 10.51 -6.40 -2.06
C LEU A 69 10.37 -5.62 -3.37
N TYR A 70 9.93 -6.28 -4.45
CA TYR A 70 9.65 -5.63 -5.72
C TYR A 70 8.60 -4.51 -5.56
N GLY A 71 7.49 -4.81 -4.87
CA GLY A 71 6.44 -3.83 -4.60
C GLY A 71 6.95 -2.64 -3.77
N LEU A 72 7.74 -2.88 -2.72
CA LEU A 72 8.32 -1.82 -1.90
C LEU A 72 9.16 -0.87 -2.75
N VAL A 73 10.01 -1.39 -3.63
CA VAL A 73 10.82 -0.58 -4.55
C VAL A 73 9.93 0.20 -5.53
N ALA A 74 8.94 -0.47 -6.14
CA ALA A 74 8.03 0.16 -7.09
C ALA A 74 7.21 1.30 -6.47
N TYR A 75 6.78 1.16 -5.21
CA TYR A 75 6.04 2.19 -4.47
C TYR A 75 6.95 3.26 -3.84
N ALA A 76 8.23 2.97 -3.61
CA ALA A 76 9.19 3.96 -3.12
C ALA A 76 9.45 5.07 -4.14
N ILE A 77 9.48 4.75 -5.44
CA ILE A 77 9.69 5.75 -6.50
C ILE A 77 8.64 6.86 -6.46
N PRO A 78 7.32 6.58 -6.54
CA PRO A 78 6.34 7.65 -6.47
C PRO A 78 6.26 8.30 -5.09
N GLY A 79 6.54 7.58 -4.00
CA GLY A 79 6.66 8.19 -2.66
C GLY A 79 7.73 9.28 -2.63
N TYR A 80 8.89 9.01 -3.23
CA TYR A 80 9.97 9.98 -3.38
C TYR A 80 9.54 11.20 -4.22
N LEU A 81 8.84 10.96 -5.35
CA LEU A 81 8.35 12.02 -6.23
C LEU A 81 7.27 12.91 -5.59
N ILE A 82 6.40 12.36 -4.74
CA ILE A 82 5.38 13.13 -3.99
C ILE A 82 6.04 14.23 -3.15
N VAL A 83 7.13 13.89 -2.46
CA VAL A 83 7.85 14.87 -1.64
C VAL A 83 8.45 15.96 -2.51
N ILE A 84 9.02 15.63 -3.68
CA ILE A 84 9.53 16.65 -4.62
C ILE A 84 8.40 17.59 -5.08
N ALA A 85 7.24 17.05 -5.44
CA ALA A 85 6.12 17.82 -5.98
C ALA A 85 5.48 18.76 -4.96
N ILE A 86 5.50 18.42 -3.67
CA ILE A 86 4.82 19.19 -2.62
C ILE A 86 5.79 20.16 -1.94
N LYS A 87 5.52 21.46 -2.10
CA LYS A 87 6.30 22.54 -1.49
C LYS A 87 6.18 22.59 0.05
N ASN A 88 5.01 22.30 0.61
CA ASN A 88 4.77 22.38 2.06
C ASN A 88 5.07 21.04 2.77
N LYS A 89 6.32 20.89 3.24
CA LYS A 89 6.81 19.67 3.90
C LYS A 89 6.17 19.41 5.26
N SER A 90 5.82 20.47 6.00
CA SER A 90 5.13 20.35 7.30
C SER A 90 3.78 19.66 7.15
N ARG A 91 3.06 19.90 6.04
CA ARG A 91 1.82 19.18 5.75
C ARG A 91 2.05 17.70 5.48
N ILE A 92 3.11 17.35 4.74
CA ILE A 92 3.46 15.94 4.49
C ILE A 92 3.67 15.21 5.82
N LEU A 93 4.50 15.76 6.70
CA LEU A 93 4.80 15.16 8.00
C LEU A 93 3.57 14.96 8.89
N LYS A 94 2.59 15.89 8.84
CA LYS A 94 1.37 15.79 9.64
C LYS A 94 0.37 14.78 9.10
N SER A 95 0.27 14.65 7.78
CA SER A 95 -0.83 13.95 7.11
C SER A 95 -0.44 12.58 6.56
N VAL A 96 0.87 12.29 6.41
CA VAL A 96 1.36 11.07 5.76
C VAL A 96 0.97 9.80 6.50
N ASP A 97 1.18 9.73 7.81
CA ASP A 97 0.87 8.53 8.60
C ASP A 97 -0.62 8.17 8.46
N PHE A 98 -1.49 9.16 8.61
CA PHE A 98 -2.92 8.94 8.51
C PHE A 98 -3.34 8.50 7.11
N ALA A 99 -2.83 9.16 6.05
CA ALA A 99 -3.17 8.78 4.68
C ALA A 99 -2.70 7.36 4.33
N LEU A 100 -1.50 6.97 4.76
CA LEU A 100 -0.95 5.64 4.53
C LEU A 100 -1.65 4.56 5.36
N ILE A 101 -2.09 4.88 6.59
CA ILE A 101 -2.93 4.00 7.41
C ILE A 101 -4.29 3.78 6.73
N VAL A 102 -4.92 4.84 6.21
CA VAL A 102 -6.19 4.71 5.49
C VAL A 102 -6.03 3.83 4.25
N LEU A 103 -4.98 4.03 3.45
CA LEU A 103 -4.68 3.15 2.31
C LEU A 103 -4.51 1.70 2.77
N PHE A 104 -3.70 1.46 3.80
CA PHE A 104 -3.50 0.13 4.36
C PHE A 104 -4.83 -0.51 4.80
N MET A 105 -5.67 0.23 5.51
CA MET A 105 -6.97 -0.28 5.99
C MET A 105 -7.91 -0.64 4.84
N ILE A 106 -7.97 0.17 3.77
CA ILE A 106 -8.74 -0.14 2.56
C ILE A 106 -8.28 -1.46 1.96
N LEU A 107 -6.96 -1.63 1.79
CA LEU A 107 -6.38 -2.84 1.21
C LEU A 107 -6.57 -4.06 2.12
N PHE A 108 -6.38 -3.88 3.42
CA PHE A 108 -6.56 -4.92 4.43
C PHE A 108 -7.98 -5.45 4.48
N ILE A 109 -8.97 -4.56 4.59
CA ILE A 109 -10.39 -4.92 4.60
C ILE A 109 -10.76 -5.64 3.30
N THR A 110 -10.29 -5.13 2.15
CA THR A 110 -10.53 -5.76 0.86
C THR A 110 -9.93 -7.16 0.79
N PHE A 111 -8.66 -7.33 1.20
CA PHE A 111 -8.00 -8.63 1.20
C PHE A 111 -8.71 -9.62 2.13
N SER A 112 -9.02 -9.22 3.37
CA SER A 112 -9.71 -10.08 4.33
C SER A 112 -11.10 -10.50 3.84
N GLY A 113 -11.86 -9.58 3.25
CA GLY A 113 -13.16 -9.89 2.67
C GLY A 113 -13.07 -10.90 1.53
N LEU A 114 -12.15 -10.68 0.59
CA LEU A 114 -11.93 -11.60 -0.54
C LEU A 114 -11.37 -12.95 -0.09
N TYR A 115 -10.49 -12.97 0.91
CA TYR A 115 -9.98 -14.21 1.49
C TYR A 115 -11.11 -15.05 2.09
N ILE A 116 -11.99 -14.45 2.88
CA ILE A 116 -13.17 -15.14 3.44
C ILE A 116 -14.09 -15.63 2.32
N LEU A 117 -14.40 -14.79 1.34
CA LEU A 117 -15.25 -15.14 0.20
C LEU A 117 -14.67 -16.31 -0.62
N SER A 118 -13.35 -16.41 -0.73
CA SER A 118 -12.69 -17.47 -1.50
C SER A 118 -12.93 -18.89 -0.95
N PHE A 119 -13.40 -19.03 0.29
CA PHE A 119 -13.82 -20.32 0.86
C PHE A 119 -15.24 -20.74 0.44
N PHE A 120 -16.09 -19.78 0.08
CA PHE A 120 -17.47 -20.04 -0.36
C PHE A 120 -17.55 -20.14 -1.88
N GLU A 121 -16.77 -19.31 -2.58
CA GLU A 121 -16.68 -19.29 -4.02
C GLU A 121 -15.23 -19.58 -4.45
N SER A 122 -14.96 -20.84 -4.82
CA SER A 122 -13.66 -21.27 -5.35
C SER A 122 -13.49 -20.76 -6.79
N SER A 123 -13.41 -19.45 -6.96
CA SER A 123 -13.20 -18.85 -8.26
C SER A 123 -12.01 -17.89 -8.25
N ARG A 124 -11.18 -18.05 -9.28
CA ARG A 124 -10.11 -17.12 -9.66
C ARG A 124 -10.63 -15.67 -9.80
N VAL A 125 -11.93 -15.51 -10.04
CA VAL A 125 -12.65 -14.23 -10.13
C VAL A 125 -12.58 -13.43 -8.83
N VAL A 126 -12.63 -14.08 -7.66
CA VAL A 126 -12.53 -13.40 -6.35
C VAL A 126 -11.22 -12.62 -6.25
N TRP A 127 -10.12 -13.23 -6.69
CA TRP A 127 -8.79 -12.61 -6.61
C TRP A 127 -8.52 -11.61 -7.73
N MET A 128 -9.24 -11.71 -8.84
CA MET A 128 -9.23 -10.68 -9.88
C MET A 128 -9.75 -9.33 -9.35
N ILE A 129 -10.72 -9.33 -8.42
CA ILE A 129 -11.19 -8.10 -7.74
C ILE A 129 -10.02 -7.44 -7.00
N TYR A 130 -9.18 -8.22 -6.32
CA TYR A 130 -8.02 -7.68 -5.62
C TYR A 130 -7.01 -7.06 -6.59
N SER A 131 -6.88 -7.56 -7.82
CA SER A 131 -6.07 -6.95 -8.88
C SER A 131 -6.58 -5.60 -9.38
N PHE A 132 -7.83 -5.22 -9.10
CA PHE A 132 -8.31 -3.86 -9.38
C PHE A 132 -8.00 -2.90 -8.23
N VAL A 133 -8.06 -3.39 -6.99
CA VAL A 133 -7.87 -2.55 -5.80
C VAL A 133 -6.39 -2.41 -5.43
N ASN A 134 -5.57 -3.44 -5.65
CA ASN A 134 -4.13 -3.44 -5.43
C ASN A 134 -3.42 -4.05 -6.65
N PRO A 135 -3.34 -3.35 -7.79
CA PRO A 135 -3.03 -4.02 -9.05
C PRO A 135 -1.64 -4.64 -9.14
N LEU A 136 -0.63 -4.03 -8.52
CA LEU A 136 0.71 -4.60 -8.46
C LEU A 136 0.70 -5.95 -7.74
N MET A 137 0.26 -5.97 -6.48
CA MET A 137 0.29 -7.19 -5.67
C MET A 137 -0.79 -8.19 -6.09
N GLY A 138 -1.98 -7.70 -6.42
CA GLY A 138 -3.13 -8.49 -6.85
C GLY A 138 -2.85 -9.29 -8.10
N THR A 139 -2.14 -8.73 -9.08
CA THR A 139 -1.74 -9.46 -10.29
C THR A 139 -0.78 -10.62 -9.99
N PHE A 140 0.06 -10.51 -8.96
CA PHE A 140 0.89 -11.63 -8.52
C PHE A 140 0.08 -12.65 -7.72
N ILE A 141 -0.78 -12.20 -6.82
CA ILE A 141 -1.67 -13.05 -6.02
C ILE A 141 -2.59 -13.88 -6.92
N GLU A 142 -3.23 -13.26 -7.90
CA GLU A 142 -4.13 -13.93 -8.84
C GLU A 142 -3.47 -15.09 -9.61
N LYS A 143 -2.15 -15.06 -9.81
CA LYS A 143 -1.42 -16.11 -10.55
C LYS A 143 -0.67 -17.09 -9.68
N LEU A 144 -0.06 -16.61 -8.60
CA LEU A 144 0.85 -17.39 -7.78
C LEU A 144 0.12 -18.08 -6.63
N MET A 145 -0.98 -17.47 -6.17
CA MET A 145 -1.69 -17.98 -5.01
C MET A 145 -2.51 -19.21 -5.38
N ARG A 146 -2.34 -20.26 -4.59
CA ARG A 146 -3.18 -21.45 -4.63
C ARG A 146 -4.24 -21.32 -3.54
N ILE A 147 -5.43 -21.86 -3.74
CA ILE A 147 -6.48 -21.82 -2.69
C ILE A 147 -6.07 -22.79 -1.58
N HIS A 148 -5.54 -22.26 -0.49
CA HIS A 148 -5.08 -23.01 0.67
C HIS A 148 -5.07 -22.10 1.91
N TRP A 149 -5.20 -22.66 3.11
CA TRP A 149 -5.23 -21.88 4.36
C TRP A 149 -3.98 -21.01 4.57
N SER A 150 -2.83 -21.47 4.09
CA SER A 150 -1.58 -20.71 4.17
C SER A 150 -1.60 -19.45 3.30
N SER A 151 -2.52 -19.33 2.35
CA SER A 151 -2.66 -18.17 1.46
C SER A 151 -3.02 -16.88 2.20
N ILE A 152 -3.47 -16.98 3.46
CA ILE A 152 -3.56 -15.82 4.37
C ILE A 152 -2.24 -15.05 4.48
N LEU A 153 -1.09 -15.70 4.28
CA LEU A 153 0.22 -15.03 4.34
C LEU A 153 0.38 -13.93 3.29
N TRP A 154 -0.41 -13.95 2.21
CA TRP A 154 -0.47 -12.86 1.24
C TRP A 154 -1.07 -11.57 1.81
N ILE A 155 -1.60 -11.57 3.04
CA ILE A 155 -2.08 -10.36 3.73
C ILE A 155 -0.98 -9.30 3.88
N VAL A 156 0.29 -9.70 3.86
CA VAL A 156 1.45 -8.78 3.82
C VAL A 156 1.33 -7.80 2.64
N SER A 157 0.72 -8.22 1.53
CA SER A 157 0.51 -7.38 0.35
C SER A 157 -0.30 -6.11 0.59
N THR A 158 -1.10 -6.09 1.67
CA THR A 158 -1.94 -4.95 2.04
C THR A 158 -1.10 -3.78 2.58
N ALA A 159 0.06 -4.09 3.15
CA ALA A 159 0.96 -3.12 3.77
C ALA A 159 2.05 -2.62 2.80
N VAL A 160 2.40 -3.41 1.79
CA VAL A 160 3.49 -3.10 0.84
C VAL A 160 3.34 -1.72 0.17
N PRO A 161 2.15 -1.33 -0.36
CA PRO A 161 1.99 0.01 -0.94
C PRO A 161 2.27 1.14 0.06
N SER A 162 1.71 1.04 1.26
CA SER A 162 1.87 2.05 2.30
C SER A 162 3.32 2.16 2.78
N PHE A 163 3.99 1.03 3.02
CA PHE A 163 5.40 1.02 3.42
C PHE A 163 6.33 1.49 2.30
N GLY A 164 6.10 1.08 1.05
CA GLY A 164 6.90 1.52 -0.08
C GLY A 164 6.82 3.03 -0.24
N LEU A 165 5.60 3.59 -0.24
CA LEU A 165 5.39 5.04 -0.28
C LEU A 165 6.07 5.75 0.89
N LEU A 166 5.95 5.22 2.12
CA LEU A 166 6.59 5.77 3.30
C LEU A 166 8.11 5.81 3.15
N ILE A 167 8.73 4.71 2.72
CA ILE A 167 10.18 4.60 2.50
C ILE A 167 10.64 5.64 1.49
N GLY A 168 9.94 5.76 0.35
CA GLY A 168 10.25 6.76 -0.67
C GLY A 168 10.18 8.19 -0.15
N MET A 169 9.11 8.52 0.57
CA MET A 169 8.93 9.84 1.18
C MET A 169 10.01 10.12 2.23
N TYR A 170 10.29 9.15 3.10
CA TYR A 170 11.30 9.28 4.15
C TYR A 170 12.70 9.53 3.58
N ILE A 171 13.12 8.75 2.57
CA ILE A 171 14.42 8.95 1.90
C ILE A 171 14.53 10.37 1.36
N ARG A 172 13.48 10.88 0.69
CA ARG A 172 13.51 12.24 0.14
C ARG A 172 13.54 13.32 1.22
N LEU A 173 12.72 13.18 2.26
CA LEU A 173 12.69 14.14 3.38
C LEU A 173 14.03 14.20 4.11
N LYS A 174 14.71 13.06 4.26
CA LYS A 174 16.05 12.98 4.85
C LYS A 174 17.09 13.71 3.98
N GLN A 175 17.03 13.53 2.66
CA GLN A 175 17.91 14.26 1.73
C GLN A 175 17.67 15.78 1.75
N GLU A 176 16.46 16.23 2.06
CA GLU A 176 16.12 17.65 2.22
C GLU A 176 16.43 18.20 3.63
N GLY A 177 16.96 17.37 4.54
CA GLY A 177 17.27 17.77 5.92
C GLY A 177 16.04 18.06 6.78
N VAL A 178 14.87 17.55 6.39
CA VAL A 178 13.59 17.77 7.08
C VAL A 178 13.38 16.76 8.21
N VAL A 179 13.98 15.56 8.09
CA VAL A 179 13.95 14.49 9.09
C VAL A 179 15.36 13.92 9.28
N GLU A 180 15.67 13.48 10.51
CA GLU A 180 16.97 12.88 10.88
C GLU A 180 17.12 11.41 10.40
#